data_AF-A0AAV9J6K6-F1
#
_entry.id   AF-A0AAV9J6K6-F1
#
_cell.length_a   1.000
_cell.length_b   1.000
_cell.length_c   1.000
_cell.angle_alpha   90.00
_cell.angle_beta   90.00
_cell.angle_gamma   90.00
#
_symmetry.space_group_name_H-M   'P 1'
#
loop_
_entity.id
_entity.type
_entity.pdbx_description
1 polymer ?
#
loop_
_entity_poly.entity_id
_entity_poly.type
_entity_poly.pdbx_seq_one_letter_code
_entity_poly.pdbx_strand_id
1 'polypeptide(L)'
;MSFNGVRLFRYAVLGEIALNLASIAPMLLLPETVLSYIVKGPNQITPATKSLTQWFGAVVIALTVPLALSYPNPRPSQGGEPHIPHWRRLTYMVLGAGEAALGTVMAAQYLSGDSGLTDAVLIGGTGTMGVLCAMRGFFLFVRPSWMDAQMNARKAL
;
A
#
# COMPACT_ATOMS: atom_id res chain seq x y z
N MET A 1 -19.15 -21.32 12.24
CA MET A 1 -17.75 -21.23 11.79
C MET A 1 -17.08 -20.06 12.49
N SER A 2 -15.95 -20.25 13.16
CA SER A 2 -15.22 -19.12 13.76
C SER A 2 -14.51 -18.32 12.66
N PHE A 3 -14.63 -16.99 12.73
CA PHE A 3 -13.98 -16.09 11.79
C PHE A 3 -12.45 -16.19 11.91
N ASN A 4 -11.75 -16.49 10.81
CA ASN A 4 -10.29 -16.62 10.80
C ASN A 4 -9.65 -15.30 10.31
N GLY A 5 -9.43 -14.38 11.24
CA GLY A 5 -8.84 -13.06 10.96
C GLY A 5 -7.43 -13.09 10.36
N VAL A 6 -6.67 -14.17 10.61
CA VAL A 6 -5.37 -14.39 9.95
C VAL A 6 -5.52 -14.58 8.45
N ARG A 7 -6.58 -15.28 7.98
CA ARG A 7 -6.85 -15.42 6.54
C ARG A 7 -7.21 -14.07 5.92
N LEU A 8 -8.01 -13.26 6.60
CA LEU A 8 -8.35 -11.93 6.12
C LEU A 8 -7.10 -11.06 5.96
N PHE A 9 -6.21 -11.06 6.96
CA PHE A 9 -4.93 -10.34 6.88
C PHE A 9 -4.06 -10.82 5.71
N ARG A 10 -3.99 -12.14 5.47
CA ARG A 10 -3.27 -12.70 4.31
C ARG A 10 -3.86 -12.23 2.97
N TYR A 11 -5.17 -12.20 2.84
CA TYR A 11 -5.82 -11.73 1.62
C TYR A 11 -5.63 -10.22 1.41
N ALA A 12 -5.66 -9.43 2.48
CA ALA A 12 -5.35 -8.00 2.41
C ALA A 12 -3.91 -7.78 1.88
N VAL A 13 -2.91 -8.41 2.50
CA VAL A 13 -1.50 -8.34 2.05
C VAL A 13 -1.35 -8.75 0.58
N LEU A 14 -1.96 -9.87 0.16
CA LEU A 14 -1.90 -10.33 -1.23
C LEU A 14 -2.58 -9.36 -2.19
N GLY A 15 -3.72 -8.81 -1.80
CA GLY A 15 -4.43 -7.80 -2.58
C GLY A 15 -3.58 -6.54 -2.77
N GLU A 16 -2.97 -6.04 -1.70
CA GLU A 16 -2.07 -4.88 -1.76
C GLU A 16 -0.86 -5.14 -2.67
N ILE A 17 -0.20 -6.30 -2.55
CA ILE A 17 0.92 -6.68 -3.42
C ILE A 17 0.47 -6.75 -4.89
N ALA A 18 -0.67 -7.38 -5.15
CA ALA A 18 -1.20 -7.49 -6.51
C ALA A 18 -1.51 -6.11 -7.12
N LEU A 19 -2.13 -5.20 -6.35
CA LEU A 19 -2.42 -3.83 -6.79
C LEU A 19 -1.15 -3.02 -7.06
N ASN A 20 -0.13 -3.17 -6.20
CA ASN A 20 1.16 -2.54 -6.43
C ASN A 20 1.79 -3.06 -7.73
N LEU A 21 1.90 -4.39 -7.91
CA LEU A 21 2.50 -4.97 -9.11
C LEU A 21 1.73 -4.60 -10.39
N ALA A 22 0.39 -4.56 -10.33
CA ALA A 22 -0.44 -4.17 -11.46
C ALA A 22 -0.25 -2.68 -11.84
N SER A 23 0.04 -1.80 -10.87
CA SER A 23 0.26 -0.37 -11.12
C SER A 23 1.70 -0.03 -11.53
N ILE A 24 2.69 -0.80 -11.07
CA ILE A 24 4.11 -0.60 -11.38
C ILE A 24 4.40 -0.68 -12.89
N ALA A 25 3.94 -1.76 -13.54
CA ALA A 25 4.26 -2.03 -14.95
C ALA A 25 3.87 -0.85 -15.88
N PRO A 26 2.62 -0.32 -15.84
CA PRO A 26 2.27 0.81 -16.66
C PRO A 26 3.00 2.10 -16.25
N MET A 27 3.28 2.33 -14.96
CA MET A 27 4.03 3.53 -14.53
C MET A 27 5.46 3.56 -15.05
N LEU A 28 6.13 2.41 -15.11
CA LEU A 28 7.51 2.32 -15.59
C LEU A 28 7.63 2.33 -17.11
N LEU A 29 6.78 1.54 -17.78
CA LEU A 29 6.91 1.27 -19.21
C LEU A 29 6.08 2.21 -20.07
N LEU A 30 4.96 2.73 -19.54
CA LEU A 30 3.98 3.53 -20.27
C LEU A 30 3.57 4.79 -19.45
N PRO A 31 4.52 5.60 -18.94
CA PRO A 31 4.20 6.73 -18.05
C PRO A 31 3.29 7.76 -18.71
N GLU A 32 3.37 7.95 -20.02
CA GLU A 32 2.51 8.85 -20.77
C GLU A 32 1.05 8.40 -20.78
N THR A 33 0.80 7.11 -20.97
CA THR A 33 -0.54 6.53 -20.90
C THR A 33 -1.11 6.64 -19.48
N VAL A 34 -0.29 6.44 -18.45
CA VAL A 34 -0.73 6.63 -17.06
C VAL A 34 -1.08 8.10 -16.81
N LEU A 35 -0.21 9.02 -17.22
CA LEU A 35 -0.44 10.44 -17.05
C LEU A 35 -1.68 10.93 -17.80
N SER A 36 -1.99 10.38 -18.99
CA SER A 36 -3.18 10.80 -19.75
C SER A 36 -4.50 10.51 -19.04
N TYR A 37 -4.53 9.59 -18.07
CA TYR A 37 -5.69 9.34 -17.21
C TYR A 37 -5.71 10.20 -15.93
N ILE A 38 -4.60 10.86 -15.59
CA ILE A 38 -4.39 11.48 -14.28
C ILE A 38 -4.32 13.00 -14.36
N VAL A 39 -3.66 13.56 -15.38
CA VAL A 39 -3.48 15.01 -15.50
C VAL A 39 -4.68 15.69 -16.17
N LYS A 40 -4.88 16.98 -15.89
CA LYS A 40 -5.99 17.78 -16.45
C LYS A 40 -5.92 17.98 -17.97
N GLY A 41 -4.72 17.90 -18.57
CA GLY A 41 -4.55 18.09 -19.99
C GLY A 41 -3.16 17.71 -20.51
N PRO A 42 -3.00 17.53 -21.83
CA PRO A 42 -1.78 16.99 -22.43
C PRO A 42 -0.54 17.87 -22.20
N ASN A 43 -0.71 19.18 -22.03
CA ASN A 43 0.38 20.12 -21.74
C ASN A 43 1.08 19.84 -20.40
N GLN A 44 0.44 19.10 -19.50
CA GLN A 44 1.03 18.67 -18.23
C GLN A 44 1.89 17.41 -18.38
N ILE A 45 1.82 16.71 -19.51
CA ILE A 45 2.63 15.52 -19.79
C ILE A 45 4.00 15.95 -20.32
N THR A 46 4.84 16.41 -19.40
CA THR A 46 6.21 16.86 -19.67
C THR A 46 7.23 15.75 -19.39
N PRO A 47 8.47 15.86 -19.90
CA PRO A 47 9.55 14.92 -19.56
C PRO A 47 9.76 14.77 -18.04
N ALA A 48 9.60 15.85 -17.27
CA ALA A 48 9.69 15.84 -15.82
C ALA A 48 8.57 14.98 -15.20
N THR A 49 7.31 15.17 -15.60
CA THR A 49 6.19 14.36 -15.07
C THR A 49 6.32 12.89 -15.44
N LYS A 50 6.77 12.55 -16.65
CA LYS A 50 7.04 11.15 -17.05
C LYS A 50 8.09 10.51 -16.14
N SER A 51 9.18 11.24 -15.87
CA SER A 51 10.25 10.78 -14.97
C SER A 51 9.74 10.59 -13.54
N LEU A 52 8.93 11.53 -13.03
CA LEU A 52 8.32 11.41 -11.71
C LEU A 52 7.36 10.22 -11.61
N THR A 53 6.58 9.94 -12.64
CA THR A 53 5.71 8.74 -12.70
C THR A 53 6.54 7.46 -12.64
N GLN A 54 7.67 7.40 -13.35
CA GLN A 54 8.57 6.24 -13.30
C GLN A 54 9.24 6.11 -11.94
N TRP A 55 9.71 7.20 -11.34
CA TRP A 55 10.27 7.19 -9.99
C TRP A 55 9.24 6.75 -8.96
N PHE A 56 7.99 7.20 -9.09
CA PHE A 56 6.90 6.74 -8.24
C PHE A 56 6.68 5.23 -8.40
N GLY A 57 6.65 4.70 -9.63
CA GLY A 57 6.60 3.26 -9.87
C GLY A 57 7.77 2.50 -9.21
N ALA A 58 8.99 3.03 -9.27
CA ALA A 58 10.16 2.44 -8.62
C ALA A 58 10.05 2.45 -7.09
N VAL A 59 9.53 3.53 -6.50
CA VAL A 59 9.26 3.61 -5.05
C VAL A 59 8.19 2.60 -4.65
N VAL A 60 7.13 2.43 -5.45
CA VAL A 60 6.09 1.41 -5.20
C VAL A 60 6.70 0.01 -5.22
N ILE A 61 7.62 -0.31 -6.14
CA ILE A 61 8.37 -1.59 -6.11
C ILE A 61 9.13 -1.71 -4.79
N ALA A 62 9.92 -0.71 -4.44
CA ALA A 62 10.78 -0.73 -3.26
C ALA A 62 9.97 -0.97 -1.97
N LEU A 63 8.79 -0.35 -1.87
CA LEU A 63 7.85 -0.52 -0.75
C LEU A 63 7.05 -1.84 -0.79
N THR A 64 6.92 -2.46 -1.96
CA THR A 64 6.23 -3.76 -2.10
C THR A 64 7.07 -4.91 -1.57
N VAL A 65 8.40 -4.81 -1.62
CA VAL A 65 9.30 -5.85 -1.07
C VAL A 65 9.08 -6.10 0.43
N PRO A 66 9.16 -5.10 1.34
CA PRO A 66 8.92 -5.33 2.76
C PRO A 66 7.48 -5.78 3.06
N LEU A 67 6.50 -5.37 2.24
CA LEU A 67 5.12 -5.86 2.33
C LEU A 67 5.01 -7.35 1.95
N ALA A 68 5.70 -7.78 0.89
CA ALA A 68 5.77 -9.19 0.50
C ALA A 68 6.46 -10.04 1.58
N LEU A 69 7.53 -9.55 2.18
CA LEU A 69 8.20 -10.18 3.32
C LEU A 69 7.31 -10.23 4.57
N SER A 70 6.31 -9.34 4.65
CA SER A 70 5.32 -9.33 5.72
C SER A 70 4.23 -10.40 5.55
N TYR A 71 4.22 -11.16 4.45
CA TYR A 71 3.24 -12.20 4.22
C TYR A 71 3.27 -13.31 5.31
N PRO A 72 2.12 -13.64 5.93
CA PRO A 72 2.04 -14.75 6.88
C PRO A 72 2.08 -16.11 6.18
N ASN A 73 3.17 -16.85 6.35
CA ASN A 73 3.26 -18.24 5.91
C ASN A 73 2.52 -19.18 6.90
N PRO A 74 1.52 -19.96 6.46
CA PRO A 74 0.76 -20.88 7.31
C PRO A 74 1.51 -22.18 7.65
N ARG A 75 2.61 -22.50 6.97
CA ARG A 75 3.45 -23.65 7.32
C ARG A 75 4.61 -23.17 8.19
N PRO A 76 4.63 -23.49 9.50
CA PRO A 76 5.77 -23.22 10.36
C PRO A 76 6.85 -24.28 10.09
N SER A 77 7.33 -24.40 8.85
CA SER A 77 8.56 -25.16 8.63
C SER A 77 9.71 -24.28 9.11
N GLN A 78 10.01 -24.43 10.39
CA GLN A 78 11.15 -23.86 11.11
C GLN A 78 11.11 -22.34 11.31
N GLY A 79 10.99 -21.93 12.57
CA GLY A 79 11.39 -20.59 13.00
C GLY A 79 10.59 -19.44 12.40
N GLY A 80 9.34 -19.26 12.85
CA GLY A 80 8.81 -17.90 12.89
C GLY A 80 9.61 -17.13 13.94
N GLU A 81 10.75 -16.56 13.57
CA GLU A 81 11.60 -15.86 14.54
C GLU A 81 10.78 -14.76 15.25
N PRO A 82 11.03 -14.52 16.55
CA PRO A 82 10.25 -13.56 17.35
C PRO A 82 10.18 -12.16 16.73
N HIS A 83 11.16 -11.81 15.89
CA HIS A 83 11.26 -10.52 15.23
C HIS A 83 10.28 -10.33 14.06
N ILE A 84 9.76 -11.41 13.45
CA ILE A 84 8.92 -11.33 12.23
C ILE A 84 7.64 -10.51 12.46
N PRO A 85 6.86 -10.72 13.55
CA PRO A 85 5.70 -9.88 13.83
C PRO A 85 6.05 -8.40 14.04
N HIS A 86 7.21 -8.11 14.67
CA HIS A 86 7.67 -6.73 14.84
C HIS A 86 7.99 -6.07 13.49
N TRP A 87 8.64 -6.79 12.57
CA TRP A 87 8.91 -6.31 11.21
C TRP A 87 7.64 -6.04 10.40
N ARG A 88 6.63 -6.92 10.52
CA ARG A 88 5.31 -6.70 9.90
C ARG A 88 4.65 -5.43 10.42
N ARG A 89 4.65 -5.23 11.74
CA ARG A 89 4.08 -4.04 12.37
C ARG A 89 4.83 -2.78 11.91
N LEU A 90 6.16 -2.83 11.85
CA LEU A 90 6.97 -1.71 11.36
C LEU A 90 6.63 -1.37 9.90
N THR A 91 6.54 -2.39 9.03
CA THR A 91 6.16 -2.20 7.63
C THR A 91 4.79 -1.52 7.52
N TYR A 92 3.80 -1.98 8.30
CA TYR A 92 2.47 -1.38 8.32
C TYR A 92 2.47 0.06 8.87
N MET A 93 3.30 0.37 9.87
CA MET A 93 3.44 1.74 10.38
C MET A 93 4.05 2.68 9.33
N VAL A 94 5.11 2.27 8.65
CA VAL A 94 5.78 3.07 7.62
C VAL A 94 4.84 3.31 6.42
N LEU A 95 4.18 2.25 5.94
CA LEU A 95 3.22 2.37 4.84
C LEU A 95 2.02 3.24 5.23
N GLY A 96 1.47 3.06 6.44
CA GLY A 96 0.37 3.88 6.94
C GLY A 96 0.73 5.35 7.08
N ALA A 97 1.95 5.67 7.52
CA ALA A 97 2.44 7.04 7.57
C ALA A 97 2.55 7.66 6.15
N GLY A 98 3.05 6.89 5.18
CA GLY A 98 3.10 7.30 3.77
C GLY A 98 1.71 7.55 3.18
N GLU A 99 0.77 6.65 3.42
CA GLU A 99 -0.63 6.77 2.99
C GLU A 99 -1.29 8.01 3.61
N ALA A 100 -1.14 8.22 4.92
CA ALA A 100 -1.68 9.40 5.59
C ALA A 100 -1.09 10.70 5.03
N ALA A 101 0.23 10.75 4.81
CA ALA A 101 0.90 11.91 4.24
C ALA A 101 0.43 12.20 2.82
N LEU A 102 0.45 11.19 1.93
CA LEU A 102 0.00 11.33 0.54
C LEU A 102 -1.48 11.69 0.45
N GLY A 103 -2.34 11.03 1.21
CA GLY A 103 -3.77 11.33 1.25
C GLY A 103 -4.04 12.76 1.72
N THR A 104 -3.31 13.24 2.73
CA THR A 104 -3.43 14.63 3.22
C THR A 104 -2.99 15.63 2.16
N VAL A 105 -1.87 15.39 1.47
CA VAL A 105 -1.39 16.26 0.38
C VAL A 105 -2.39 16.30 -0.76
N MET A 106 -2.95 15.17 -1.18
CA MET A 106 -3.96 15.11 -2.24
C MET A 106 -5.24 15.86 -1.84
N ALA A 107 -5.70 15.70 -0.59
CA ALA A 107 -6.84 16.45 -0.07
C ALA A 107 -6.58 17.95 -0.05
N ALA A 108 -5.39 18.38 0.39
CA ALA A 108 -5.00 19.79 0.39
C ALA A 108 -4.95 20.36 -1.03
N GLN A 109 -4.39 19.62 -1.99
CA GLN A 109 -4.36 20.00 -3.41
C GLN A 109 -5.75 20.08 -4.05
N TYR A 110 -6.67 19.22 -3.63
CA TYR A 110 -8.07 19.31 -4.05
C TYR A 110 -8.72 20.58 -3.52
N LEU A 111 -8.53 20.90 -2.23
CA LEU A 111 -9.09 22.09 -1.60
C LEU A 111 -8.48 23.40 -2.12
N SER A 112 -7.19 23.39 -2.49
CA SER A 112 -6.53 24.58 -3.06
C SER A 112 -6.90 24.82 -4.51
N GLY A 113 -7.34 23.79 -5.24
CA GLY A 113 -7.59 23.82 -6.68
C GLY A 113 -6.31 23.95 -7.54
N ASP A 114 -5.15 24.10 -6.90
CA ASP A 114 -3.86 24.30 -7.56
C ASP A 114 -3.12 22.96 -7.71
N SER A 115 -3.58 22.21 -8.71
CA SER A 115 -3.07 20.89 -9.03
C SER A 115 -3.13 20.67 -10.55
N GLY A 116 -2.08 20.07 -11.10
CA GLY A 116 -2.03 19.56 -12.47
C GLY A 116 -2.84 18.26 -12.65
N LEU A 117 -3.32 17.65 -11.57
CA LEU A 117 -4.11 16.42 -11.56
C LEU A 117 -5.62 16.71 -11.60
N THR A 118 -6.39 15.79 -12.17
CA THR A 118 -7.85 15.87 -12.16
C THR A 118 -8.42 15.72 -10.74
N ASP A 119 -9.53 16.39 -10.47
CA ASP A 119 -10.21 16.36 -9.17
C ASP A 119 -10.64 14.93 -8.79
N ALA A 120 -11.08 14.15 -9.79
CA ALA A 120 -11.43 12.75 -9.61
C ALA A 120 -10.25 11.91 -9.09
N VAL A 121 -9.03 12.15 -9.58
CA VAL A 121 -7.84 11.46 -9.10
C VAL A 121 -7.43 11.94 -7.72
N LEU A 122 -7.57 13.22 -7.40
CA LEU A 122 -7.25 13.72 -6.06
C LEU A 122 -8.21 13.16 -5.00
N ILE A 123 -9.52 13.18 -5.27
CA ILE A 123 -10.54 12.61 -4.38
C ILE A 123 -10.38 11.09 -4.29
N GLY A 124 -10.24 10.42 -5.43
CA GLY A 124 -10.07 8.96 -5.50
C GLY A 124 -8.79 8.50 -4.81
N GLY A 125 -7.69 9.22 -5.00
CA GLY A 125 -6.41 9.00 -4.34
C GLY A 125 -6.52 9.20 -2.83
N THR A 126 -7.10 10.32 -2.38
CA THR A 126 -7.35 10.60 -0.95
C THR A 126 -8.18 9.50 -0.31
N GLY A 127 -9.28 9.11 -0.93
CA GLY A 127 -10.16 8.04 -0.44
C GLY A 127 -9.43 6.69 -0.36
N THR A 128 -8.67 6.34 -1.40
CA THR A 128 -7.89 5.09 -1.44
C THR A 128 -6.84 5.06 -0.32
N MET A 129 -6.07 6.13 -0.17
CA MET A 129 -5.08 6.25 0.91
C MET A 129 -5.75 6.20 2.29
N GLY A 130 -6.90 6.85 2.46
CA GLY A 130 -7.67 6.80 3.70
C GLY A 130 -8.15 5.38 4.06
N VAL A 131 -8.66 4.63 3.08
CA VAL A 131 -9.09 3.24 3.28
C VAL A 131 -7.91 2.34 3.65
N LEU A 132 -6.79 2.45 2.94
CA LEU A 132 -5.59 1.67 3.25
C LEU A 132 -5.06 2.00 4.65
N CYS A 133 -4.94 3.30 4.97
CA CYS A 133 -4.49 3.74 6.29
C CYS A 133 -5.43 3.24 7.40
N ALA A 134 -6.75 3.28 7.20
CA ALA A 134 -7.73 2.77 8.15
C ALA A 134 -7.60 1.24 8.33
N MET A 135 -7.41 0.49 7.24
CA MET A 135 -7.17 -0.95 7.29
C MET A 135 -5.88 -1.26 8.08
N ARG A 136 -4.80 -0.50 7.85
CA ARG A 136 -3.55 -0.68 8.62
C ARG A 136 -3.76 -0.37 10.09
N GLY A 137 -4.43 0.74 10.42
CA GLY A 137 -4.79 1.09 11.79
C GLY A 137 -5.61 0.00 12.46
N PHE A 138 -6.56 -0.61 11.75
CA PHE A 138 -7.33 -1.73 12.24
C PHE A 138 -6.45 -2.94 12.58
N PHE A 139 -5.54 -3.35 11.69
CA PHE A 139 -4.64 -4.46 11.98
C PHE A 139 -3.62 -4.14 13.08
N LEU A 140 -3.10 -2.92 13.14
CA LEU A 140 -2.10 -2.52 14.14
C LEU A 140 -2.69 -2.37 15.55
N PHE A 141 -3.88 -1.76 15.68
CA PHE A 141 -4.40 -1.31 16.96
C PHE A 141 -5.65 -2.07 17.42
N VAL A 142 -6.50 -2.53 16.50
CA VAL A 142 -7.77 -3.19 16.86
C VAL A 142 -7.65 -4.72 16.86
N ARG A 143 -6.88 -5.27 15.91
CA ARG A 143 -6.66 -6.72 15.75
C ARG A 143 -5.19 -7.10 15.48
N PRO A 144 -4.24 -6.69 16.35
CA PRO A 144 -2.82 -7.02 16.18
C PRO A 144 -2.54 -8.53 16.18
N SER A 145 -3.37 -9.32 16.87
CA SER A 145 -3.21 -10.78 16.92
C SER A 145 -3.37 -11.48 15.57
N TRP A 146 -3.98 -10.83 14.57
CA TRP A 146 -4.14 -11.40 13.23
C TRP A 146 -2.83 -11.34 12.42
N MET A 147 -1.91 -10.45 12.80
CA MET A 147 -0.57 -10.33 12.23
C MET A 147 0.40 -11.38 12.81
N ASP A 148 0.05 -11.98 13.95
CA ASP A 148 0.87 -12.90 14.74
C ASP A 148 0.64 -14.39 14.36
N ALA A 149 0.15 -14.66 13.15
CA ALA A 149 -0.26 -15.98 12.65
C ALA A 149 0.68 -17.15 13.03
N GLN A 150 2.00 -16.94 12.91
CA GLN A 150 3.02 -17.95 13.20
C GLN A 150 3.19 -18.20 14.72
N MET A 151 3.05 -17.17 15.55
CA MET A 151 3.09 -17.32 17.01
C MET A 151 1.84 -18.03 17.53
N ASN A 152 0.68 -17.71 16.95
CA ASN A 152 -0.58 -18.36 17.32
C ASN A 152 -0.59 -19.83 16.93
N ALA A 153 -0.03 -20.19 15.76
CA ALA A 153 0.14 -21.58 15.35
C ALA A 153 1.10 -22.36 16.28
N ARG A 154 2.16 -21.71 16.79
CA ARG A 154 3.10 -22.32 17.75
C ARG A 154 2.48 -22.59 19.13
N LYS A 155 1.57 -21.73 19.60
CA LYS A 155 0.88 -21.91 20.89
C LYS A 155 -0.20 -23.01 20.86
N ALA A 156 -0.61 -23.43 19.66
CA ALA A 156 -1.64 -24.46 19.46
C ALA A 156 -1.06 -25.87 19.29
N LEU A 157 0.28 -25.99 19.22
CA LEU A 157 1.04 -27.24 19.25
C LEU A 157 1.55 -27.48 20.68
#